data_AF-A0A920BNM3-F1
#
_entry.id   AF-A0A920BNM3-F1
#
_cell.length_a   1.000
_cell.length_b   1.000
_cell.length_c   1.000
_cell.angle_alpha   90.00
_cell.angle_beta   90.00
_cell.angle_gamma   90.00
#
_symmetry.space_group_name_H-M   'P 1'
#
loop_
_entity.id
_entity.type
_entity.pdbx_description
1 polymer ?
#
loop_
_entity_poly.entity_id
_entity_poly.type
_entity_poly.pdbx_seq_one_letter_code
_entity_poly.pdbx_strand_id
1 'polypeptide(L)'
;MLESGLGTLLTMTDETLRSVLEVNVVGAFNTIQAAAETMRLSGGSIIAISSIAGALGGRFRAAYASSKAALDMLVRSAADELGGFGIRINSIRPGVVESEATAMMFEHMPHIIDDYKKICR
;
A
#
# COMPACT_ATOMS: atom_id res chain seq x y z
N MET A 1 0.54 -6.28 -23.59
CA MET A 1 -0.01 -5.21 -22.73
C MET A 1 -0.38 -5.81 -21.35
N LEU A 2 0.58 -6.43 -20.67
CA LEU A 2 0.43 -7.08 -19.35
C LEU A 2 1.58 -6.63 -18.43
N GLU A 3 1.92 -5.34 -18.43
CA GLU A 3 2.99 -4.79 -17.57
C GLU A 3 2.46 -3.97 -16.39
N SER A 4 1.15 -3.76 -16.28
CA SER A 4 0.56 -2.81 -15.32
C SER A 4 0.16 -3.42 -13.97
N GLY A 5 0.45 -4.69 -13.70
CA GLY A 5 0.02 -5.36 -12.45
C GLY A 5 -1.51 -5.47 -12.28
N LEU A 6 -2.28 -5.09 -13.30
CA LEU A 6 -3.73 -5.17 -13.36
C LEU A 6 -4.14 -6.47 -14.04
N GLY A 7 -5.11 -7.18 -13.45
CA GLY A 7 -5.62 -8.43 -14.00
C GLY A 7 -6.67 -9.08 -13.12
N THR A 8 -7.54 -9.89 -13.72
CA THR A 8 -8.46 -10.72 -12.93
C THR A 8 -7.68 -11.75 -12.14
N LEU A 9 -8.27 -12.26 -11.05
CA LEU A 9 -7.67 -13.33 -10.28
C LEU A 9 -7.44 -14.60 -11.13
N LEU A 10 -8.31 -14.85 -12.12
CA LEU A 10 -8.21 -16.03 -13.00
C LEU A 10 -7.08 -15.95 -14.02
N THR A 11 -6.60 -14.74 -14.32
CA THR A 11 -5.60 -14.51 -15.39
C THR A 11 -4.28 -13.95 -14.87
N MET A 12 -4.22 -13.55 -13.60
CA MET A 12 -3.01 -13.04 -12.97
C MET A 12 -2.01 -14.17 -12.78
N THR A 13 -0.78 -13.95 -13.23
CA THR A 13 0.31 -14.92 -13.01
C THR A 13 0.86 -14.79 -11.60
N ASP A 14 1.45 -15.85 -11.08
CA ASP A 14 2.06 -15.80 -9.75
C ASP A 14 3.33 -14.93 -9.75
N GLU A 15 4.04 -14.80 -10.88
CA GLU A 15 5.17 -13.88 -10.99
C GLU A 15 4.74 -12.43 -10.81
N THR A 16 3.58 -12.05 -11.35
CA THR A 16 3.01 -10.71 -11.15
C THR A 16 2.69 -10.49 -9.67
N LEU A 17 2.04 -11.46 -9.02
CA LEU A 17 1.74 -11.39 -7.59
C LEU A 17 3.02 -11.26 -6.75
N ARG A 18 4.02 -12.12 -7.02
CA ARG A 18 5.31 -12.12 -6.32
C ARG A 18 6.05 -10.81 -6.49
N SER A 19 6.12 -10.28 -7.72
CA SER A 19 6.78 -9.00 -8.00
C SER A 19 6.14 -7.84 -7.23
N VAL A 20 4.81 -7.78 -7.17
CA VAL A 20 4.10 -6.74 -6.41
C VAL A 20 4.35 -6.87 -4.90
N LEU A 21 4.35 -8.10 -4.36
CA LEU A 21 4.63 -8.34 -2.94
C LEU A 21 6.09 -8.02 -2.59
N GLU A 22 7.03 -8.34 -3.47
CA GLU A 22 8.45 -8.06 -3.27
C GLU A 22 8.68 -6.56 -3.10
N VAL A 23 8.10 -5.74 -3.99
CA VAL A 23 8.25 -4.28 -3.90
C VAL A 23 7.48 -3.71 -2.71
N ASN A 24 6.19 -4.04 -2.57
CA ASN A 24 5.31 -3.32 -1.64
C ASN A 24 5.38 -3.83 -0.19
N VAL A 25 5.79 -5.08 0.02
CA VAL A 25 5.84 -5.70 1.35
C VAL A 25 7.29 -5.92 1.78
N VAL A 26 8.07 -6.66 1.00
CA VAL A 26 9.46 -6.97 1.35
C VAL A 26 10.33 -5.72 1.32
N GLY A 27 10.22 -4.90 0.28
CA GLY A 27 10.90 -3.61 0.20
C GLY A 27 10.54 -2.66 1.36
N ALA A 28 9.26 -2.63 1.74
CA ALA A 28 8.80 -1.82 2.87
C ALA A 28 9.35 -2.35 4.20
N PHE A 29 9.33 -3.66 4.43
CA PHE A 29 9.92 -4.30 5.60
C PHE A 29 11.41 -3.96 5.74
N ASN A 30 12.18 -4.14 4.67
CA ASN A 30 13.62 -3.84 4.67
C ASN A 30 13.88 -2.37 5.00
N THR A 31 13.09 -1.45 4.44
CA THR A 31 13.20 -0.01 4.69
C THR A 31 12.84 0.35 6.13
N ILE A 32 11.73 -0.18 6.64
CA ILE A 32 11.27 0.05 8.02
C ILE A 32 12.32 -0.47 9.01
N GLN A 33 12.84 -1.68 8.80
CA GLN A 33 13.85 -2.27 9.67
C GLN A 33 15.13 -1.42 9.70
N ALA A 34 15.65 -1.04 8.53
CA ALA A 34 16.86 -0.22 8.44
C ALA A 34 16.67 1.15 9.11
N ALA A 35 15.52 1.80 8.88
CA ALA A 35 15.20 3.08 9.53
C ALA A 35 15.09 2.92 11.05
N ALA A 36 14.34 1.93 11.52
CA ALA A 36 14.13 1.68 12.94
C ALA A 36 15.45 1.43 13.69
N GLU A 37 16.39 0.70 13.08
CA GLU A 37 17.72 0.48 13.68
C GLU A 37 18.48 1.79 13.90
N THR A 38 18.44 2.71 12.92
CA THR A 38 19.07 4.04 13.08
C THR A 38 18.36 4.94 14.10
N MET A 39 17.08 4.71 14.33
CA MET A 39 16.23 5.50 15.23
C MET A 39 16.18 4.93 16.65
N ARG A 40 16.78 3.76 16.89
CA ARG A 40 16.63 2.98 18.13
C ARG A 40 16.95 3.76 19.42
N LEU A 41 17.89 4.70 19.36
CA LEU A 41 18.30 5.53 20.52
C LEU A 41 17.65 6.91 20.55
N SER A 42 17.20 7.43 19.40
CA SER A 42 16.66 8.79 19.27
C SER A 42 15.14 8.84 19.18
N GLY A 43 14.49 7.69 18.95
CA GLY A 43 13.07 7.61 18.64
C GLY A 43 12.72 8.23 17.29
N GLY A 44 11.42 8.45 17.06
CA GLY A 44 10.94 9.24 15.92
C GLY A 44 9.64 8.74 15.31
N SER A 45 9.45 8.98 14.00
CA SER A 45 8.22 8.64 13.29
C SER A 45 8.47 8.07 11.90
N ILE A 46 7.81 6.96 11.57
CA ILE A 46 7.77 6.36 10.24
C ILE A 46 6.33 6.40 9.72
N ILE A 47 6.14 6.80 8.45
CA ILE A 47 4.82 6.80 7.79
C ILE A 47 4.89 5.94 6.54
N ALA A 48 4.11 4.86 6.52
CA ALA A 48 3.96 4.00 5.36
C ALA A 48 2.80 4.46 4.47
N ILE A 49 3.01 4.43 3.15
CA ILE A 49 1.97 4.77 2.17
C ILE A 49 1.25 3.50 1.73
N SER A 50 0.07 3.29 2.29
CA SER A 50 -0.82 2.18 1.95
C SER A 50 -1.81 2.58 0.85
N SER A 51 -3.03 2.02 0.87
CA SER A 51 -4.12 2.37 -0.04
C SER A 51 -5.46 1.96 0.56
N ILE A 52 -6.54 2.67 0.22
CA ILE A 52 -7.90 2.22 0.51
C ILE A 52 -8.20 0.85 -0.11
N ALA A 53 -7.51 0.48 -1.20
CA ALA A 53 -7.62 -0.84 -1.80
C ALA A 53 -7.18 -1.98 -0.87
N GLY A 54 -6.28 -1.70 0.09
CA GLY A 54 -5.88 -2.69 1.10
C GLY A 54 -7.00 -3.03 2.09
N ALA A 55 -7.94 -2.09 2.32
CA ALA A 55 -9.07 -2.31 3.21
C ALA A 55 -10.30 -2.88 2.49
N LEU A 56 -10.53 -2.50 1.23
CA LEU A 56 -11.77 -2.79 0.50
C LEU A 56 -11.59 -3.77 -0.67
N GLY A 57 -10.36 -4.12 -1.00
CA GLY A 57 -10.05 -4.79 -2.26
C GLY A 57 -10.16 -3.84 -3.46
N GLY A 58 -10.15 -4.42 -4.65
CA GLY A 58 -10.33 -3.68 -5.89
C GLY A 58 -10.40 -4.61 -7.08
N ARG A 59 -11.39 -4.38 -7.96
CA ARG A 59 -11.49 -5.13 -9.23
C ARG A 59 -10.18 -5.00 -10.00
N PHE A 60 -9.71 -6.13 -10.50
CA PHE A 60 -8.46 -6.28 -11.25
C PHE A 60 -7.17 -5.94 -10.49
N ARG A 61 -7.23 -5.77 -9.16
CA ARG A 61 -6.12 -5.28 -8.33
C ARG A 61 -5.77 -6.24 -7.19
N ALA A 62 -5.96 -7.55 -7.39
CA ALA A 62 -5.79 -8.55 -6.34
C ALA A 62 -4.38 -8.49 -5.70
N ALA A 63 -3.32 -8.53 -6.49
CA ALA A 63 -1.94 -8.42 -5.99
C ALA A 63 -1.69 -7.10 -5.24
N TYR A 64 -2.10 -5.97 -5.82
CA TYR A 64 -1.92 -4.66 -5.22
C TYR A 64 -2.68 -4.53 -3.89
N ALA A 65 -3.98 -4.85 -3.88
CA ALA A 65 -4.82 -4.79 -2.69
C ALA A 65 -4.26 -5.68 -1.56
N SER A 66 -3.93 -6.93 -1.87
CA SER A 66 -3.31 -7.86 -0.90
C SER A 66 -2.00 -7.31 -0.36
N SER A 67 -1.15 -6.73 -1.21
CA SER A 67 0.13 -6.15 -0.77
C SER A 67 -0.05 -4.95 0.17
N LYS A 68 -1.07 -4.09 -0.07
CA LYS A 68 -1.35 -2.94 0.79
C LYS A 68 -2.01 -3.35 2.11
N ALA A 69 -2.84 -4.39 2.10
CA ALA A 69 -3.35 -5.02 3.32
C ALA A 69 -2.21 -5.61 4.18
N ALA A 70 -1.26 -6.31 3.54
CA ALA A 70 -0.09 -6.86 4.22
C ALA A 70 0.79 -5.75 4.81
N LEU A 71 1.01 -4.66 4.08
CA LEU A 71 1.75 -3.49 4.58
C LEU A 71 1.08 -2.87 5.83
N ASP A 72 -0.26 -2.77 5.84
CA ASP A 72 -0.96 -2.25 7.02
C ASP A 72 -0.79 -3.14 8.25
N MET A 73 -0.80 -4.47 8.06
CA MET A 73 -0.54 -5.40 9.16
C MET A 73 0.92 -5.32 9.63
N LEU A 74 1.87 -5.23 8.71
CA LEU A 74 3.27 -5.02 9.03
C LEU A 74 3.47 -3.76 9.87
N VAL A 75 2.84 -2.65 9.49
CA VAL A 75 2.87 -1.40 10.26
C VAL A 75 2.29 -1.58 11.65
N ARG A 76 1.18 -2.31 11.78
CA ARG A 76 0.56 -2.58 13.09
C ARG A 76 1.48 -3.40 14.00
N SER A 77 2.09 -4.46 13.48
CA SER A 77 3.05 -5.27 14.23
C SER A 77 4.28 -4.45 14.62
N ALA A 78 4.84 -3.69 13.67
CA ALA A 78 6.00 -2.84 13.93
C ALA A 78 5.70 -1.74 14.96
N ALA A 79 4.48 -1.21 15.02
CA ALA A 79 4.10 -0.22 16.04
C ALA A 79 4.14 -0.79 17.46
N ASP A 80 3.72 -2.03 17.64
CA ASP A 80 3.76 -2.73 18.93
C ASP A 80 5.22 -2.98 19.36
N GLU A 81 6.05 -3.46 18.45
CA GLU A 81 7.46 -3.77 18.72
C GLU A 81 8.34 -2.53 18.92
N LEU A 82 8.13 -1.49 18.12
CA LEU A 82 9.00 -0.31 18.08
C LEU A 82 8.62 0.77 19.09
N GLY A 83 7.41 0.69 19.67
CA GLY A 83 6.93 1.67 20.65
C GLY A 83 7.85 1.82 21.87
N GLY A 84 8.46 0.72 22.34
CA GLY A 84 9.42 0.74 23.45
C GLY A 84 10.70 1.55 23.16
N PHE A 85 11.02 1.78 21.89
CA PHE A 85 12.16 2.60 21.46
C PHE A 85 11.77 4.07 21.19
N GLY A 86 10.54 4.48 21.52
CA GLY A 86 10.04 5.82 21.23
C GLY A 86 9.83 6.07 19.73
N ILE A 87 9.71 5.00 18.92
CA ILE A 87 9.46 5.09 17.48
C ILE A 87 7.97 4.85 17.24
N ARG A 88 7.29 5.84 16.66
CA ARG A 88 5.91 5.70 16.18
C ARG A 88 5.93 5.28 14.72
N ILE A 89 5.08 4.33 14.34
CA ILE A 89 4.86 4.00 12.94
C ILE A 89 3.36 3.92 12.64
N ASN A 90 2.97 4.52 11.52
CA ASN A 90 1.57 4.55 11.08
C ASN A 90 1.51 4.34 9.57
N SER A 91 0.35 3.90 9.07
CA SER A 91 0.07 3.88 7.64
C SER A 91 -1.03 4.88 7.32
N ILE A 92 -0.90 5.53 6.18
CA ILE A 92 -1.99 6.31 5.58
C ILE A 92 -2.56 5.53 4.40
N ARG A 93 -3.87 5.58 4.21
CA ARG A 93 -4.59 4.89 3.14
C ARG A 93 -5.22 5.92 2.20
N PRO A 94 -4.48 6.42 1.20
CA PRO A 94 -5.06 7.31 0.22
C PRO A 94 -6.23 6.65 -0.51
N GLY A 95 -7.24 7.47 -0.79
CA GLY A 95 -8.25 7.21 -1.81
C GLY A 95 -7.67 7.40 -3.21
N VAL A 96 -8.53 7.70 -4.17
CA VAL A 96 -8.07 8.07 -5.51
C VAL A 96 -7.61 9.54 -5.47
N VAL A 97 -6.31 9.75 -5.69
CA VAL A 97 -5.66 11.06 -5.73
C VAL A 97 -5.29 11.35 -7.18
N GLU A 98 -5.51 12.58 -7.65
CA GLU A 98 -5.10 13.01 -8.99
C GLU A 98 -3.58 13.12 -9.08
N SER A 99 -3.01 12.37 -10.02
CA SER A 99 -1.57 12.24 -10.25
C SER A 99 -1.34 11.65 -11.64
N GLU A 100 -0.10 11.65 -12.12
CA GLU A 100 0.27 11.01 -13.38
C GLU A 100 -0.20 9.54 -13.45
N ALA A 101 -0.02 8.77 -12.37
CA ALA A 101 -0.41 7.35 -12.30
C ALA A 101 -1.94 7.11 -12.38
N THR A 102 -2.74 8.13 -12.07
CA THR A 102 -4.21 8.05 -12.02
C THR A 102 -4.89 8.90 -13.08
N ALA A 103 -4.15 9.70 -13.85
CA ALA A 103 -4.67 10.63 -14.85
C ALA A 103 -5.69 9.97 -15.80
N MET A 104 -5.35 8.78 -16.33
CA MET A 104 -6.24 8.01 -17.19
C MET A 104 -7.58 7.65 -16.53
N MET A 105 -7.60 7.39 -15.21
CA MET A 105 -8.85 7.14 -14.47
C MET A 105 -9.70 8.41 -14.35
N PHE A 106 -9.07 9.56 -14.10
CA PHE A 106 -9.78 10.84 -14.01
C PHE A 106 -10.35 11.27 -15.37
N GLU A 107 -9.60 11.09 -16.44
CA GLU A 107 -10.03 11.45 -17.79
C GLU A 107 -11.13 10.52 -18.34
N HIS A 108 -10.98 9.21 -18.18
CA HIS A 108 -11.80 8.23 -18.89
C HIS A 108 -12.83 7.52 -18.00
N MET A 109 -12.71 7.61 -16.68
CA MET A 109 -13.57 6.89 -15.73
C MET A 109 -14.10 7.81 -14.61
N PRO A 110 -14.68 8.99 -14.93
CA PRO A 110 -15.09 9.96 -13.92
C PRO A 110 -16.12 9.40 -12.92
N HIS A 111 -16.99 8.50 -13.36
CA HIS A 111 -17.97 7.83 -12.50
C HIS A 111 -17.32 6.96 -11.41
N ILE A 112 -16.17 6.33 -11.70
CA ILE A 112 -15.41 5.56 -10.70
C ILE A 112 -14.83 6.50 -9.64
N ILE A 113 -14.34 7.67 -10.06
CA ILE A 113 -13.81 8.69 -9.14
C ILE A 113 -14.91 9.14 -8.15
N ASP A 114 -16.13 9.37 -8.65
CA ASP A 114 -17.25 9.77 -7.79
C ASP A 114 -17.65 8.69 -6.79
N ASP A 115 -17.56 7.41 -7.17
CA ASP A 115 -17.77 6.31 -6.22
C ASP A 115 -16.67 6.26 -5.16
N TYR A 116 -15.40 6.43 -5.53
CA TYR A 116 -14.31 6.52 -4.55
C TYR A 116 -14.47 7.71 -3.60
N LYS A 117 -14.96 8.87 -4.09
CA LYS A 117 -15.24 10.05 -3.25
C LYS A 117 -16.33 9.78 -2.20
N LYS A 118 -17.29 8.89 -2.45
CA LYS A 118 -18.31 8.51 -1.46
C LYS A 118 -17.73 7.65 -0.33
N ILE A 119 -16.73 6.83 -0.64
CA ILE A 119 -16.10 5.91 0.30
C ILE A 119 -15.07 6.64 1.18
N CYS A 120 -14.38 7.64 0.65
CA CYS A 120 -13.32 8.38 1.34
C CYS A 120 -13.83 9.54 2.24
N ARG A 121 -15.13 9.56 2.59
CA ARG A 121 -15.73 10.57 3.48
C ARG A 121 -15.78 10.11 4.92
#